data_AF-S4MP82-F1
#
_entry.id   AF-S4MP82-F1
#
_cell.length_a   1.000
_cell.length_b   1.000
_cell.length_c   1.000
_cell.angle_alpha   90.00
_cell.angle_beta   90.00
_cell.angle_gamma   90.00
#
_symmetry.space_group_name_H-M   'P 1'
#
loop_
_entity.id
_entity.type
_entity.pdbx_description
1 polymer ?
#
loop_
_entity_poly.entity_id
_entity_poly.type
_entity_poly.pdbx_seq_one_letter_code
_entity_poly.pdbx_strand_id
1 'polypeptide(L)'
;MTLVSERPPSTTVPRVDGPPRRRRGRLALAVLMLVGAVALLGPLFAPHAVTDAVDIPYAPGSAEVPLGTDRLGSDVLSRVLSGGRSLLLTSLAVTAAVCVLGALLGMLAAWRRGWTDTLILRLADVLLGLPAFLLLSVVVVATGRGTAGVALASGLVLLPESVRVVRAATLRILAQDYVEVAVARGERTVSVLGREVLPNLLPVLAADAGVRFLGAVTVVATAAFLGYGAQPPAADWGLMVLENRDGLTLQPLAVLVPAALLLVLLLSVNLLLDAAFPGPQPITARRRLGPAADVETPATPGSLLSVRGLRVESDSGHRVLEDVDLDLAPGELLAVVGESGSGKTTLVLAALGHVGPGCDRRAVTYGSTAAACCGWASGGFGRCAPRCADTSRRTRAPHWHPTFASMPRSRRCCGPAGYRRSSGRNGPSGRCGSRDSTGRRRSSIAGRTSCRAASGSGSRWRWPCP
;
A
#
# COMPACT_ATOMS: atom_id res chain seq x y z
N MET A 1 -23.58 -19.54 37.23
CA MET A 1 -23.19 -19.56 35.81
C MET A 1 -21.75 -19.10 35.73
N THR A 2 -20.82 -20.05 35.75
CA THR A 2 -19.37 -19.81 35.88
C THR A 2 -18.76 -19.57 34.50
N LEU A 3 -18.21 -18.37 34.29
CA LEU A 3 -17.44 -18.06 33.08
C LEU A 3 -15.99 -18.51 33.29
N VAL A 4 -15.66 -19.71 32.80
CA VAL A 4 -14.28 -20.15 32.64
C VAL A 4 -13.71 -19.47 31.40
N SER A 5 -12.75 -18.56 31.59
CA SER A 5 -12.00 -17.94 30.51
C SER A 5 -10.76 -18.79 30.23
N GLU A 6 -10.86 -19.76 29.32
CA GLU A 6 -9.66 -20.42 28.80
C GLU A 6 -8.80 -19.38 28.06
N ARG A 7 -7.54 -19.25 28.48
CA ARG A 7 -6.54 -18.53 27.69
C ARG A 7 -6.14 -19.45 26.53
N PRO A 8 -6.15 -19.00 25.26
CA PRO A 8 -5.52 -19.79 24.21
C PRO A 8 -4.05 -20.02 24.60
N PRO A 9 -3.50 -21.23 24.38
CA PRO A 9 -2.11 -21.51 24.71
C PRO A 9 -1.21 -20.52 23.96
N SER A 10 -0.19 -20.00 24.64
CA SER A 10 0.77 -19.09 24.05
C SER A 10 1.62 -19.86 23.04
N THR A 11 1.13 -19.92 21.80
CA THR A 11 1.91 -20.37 20.64
C THR A 11 3.01 -19.35 20.39
N THR A 12 4.15 -19.56 21.05
CA THR A 12 5.43 -18.97 20.66
C THR A 12 5.77 -19.51 19.27
N VAL A 13 5.20 -18.87 18.24
CA VAL A 13 5.62 -19.07 16.85
C VAL A 13 7.11 -18.78 16.82
N PRO A 14 7.97 -19.78 16.53
CA PRO A 14 9.40 -19.54 16.49
C PRO A 14 9.66 -18.46 15.44
N ARG A 15 10.32 -17.37 15.83
CA ARG A 15 10.88 -16.43 14.87
C ARG A 15 11.96 -17.16 14.09
N VAL A 16 11.59 -17.64 12.91
CA VAL A 16 12.57 -18.00 11.89
C VAL A 16 13.16 -16.67 11.40
N ASP A 17 14.21 -16.22 12.09
CA ASP A 17 14.99 -15.04 11.74
C ASP A 17 15.77 -15.33 10.44
N GLY A 18 15.03 -15.29 9.33
CA GLY A 18 15.58 -15.44 8.00
C GLY A 18 16.63 -14.37 7.70
N PRO A 19 17.55 -14.62 6.76
CA PRO A 19 18.67 -13.73 6.51
C PRO A 19 18.20 -12.30 6.25
N PRO A 20 18.85 -11.28 6.85
CA PRO A 20 18.36 -9.91 6.88
C PRO A 20 18.04 -9.41 5.47
N ARG A 21 16.92 -8.70 5.31
CA ARG A 21 16.28 -8.33 4.04
C ARG A 21 17.25 -7.86 2.94
N ARG A 22 18.30 -7.11 3.31
CA ARG A 22 19.39 -6.65 2.42
C ARG A 22 20.16 -7.80 1.74
N ARG A 23 20.37 -8.94 2.40
CA ARG A 23 21.03 -10.14 1.81
C ARG A 23 20.11 -10.82 0.78
N ARG A 24 18.81 -10.94 1.08
CA ARG A 24 17.82 -11.50 0.13
C ARG A 24 17.74 -10.68 -1.15
N GLY A 25 17.63 -9.35 -1.04
CA GLY A 25 17.62 -8.45 -2.20
C GLY A 25 18.91 -8.51 -3.04
N ARG A 26 20.09 -8.57 -2.40
CA ARG A 26 21.37 -8.75 -3.10
C ARG A 26 21.48 -10.08 -3.84
N LEU A 27 21.01 -11.17 -3.23
CA LEU A 27 20.98 -12.49 -3.87
C LEU A 27 20.03 -12.49 -5.07
N ALA A 28 18.81 -11.98 -4.89
CA ALA A 28 17.83 -11.86 -5.97
C ALA A 28 18.36 -11.02 -7.15
N LEU A 29 19.04 -9.90 -6.86
CA LEU A 29 19.71 -9.09 -7.88
C LEU A 29 20.83 -9.86 -8.59
N ALA A 30 21.69 -10.58 -7.86
CA ALA A 30 22.78 -11.35 -8.44
C ALA A 30 22.27 -12.47 -9.37
N VAL A 31 21.22 -13.19 -8.96
CA VAL A 31 20.59 -14.23 -9.78
C VAL A 31 19.87 -13.62 -10.99
N LEU A 32 19.17 -12.48 -10.83
CA LEU A 32 18.56 -11.77 -11.94
C LEU A 32 19.60 -11.30 -12.97
N MET A 33 20.73 -10.74 -12.51
CA MET A 33 21.83 -10.33 -13.37
C MET A 33 22.46 -11.52 -14.09
N LEU A 34 22.59 -12.68 -13.43
CA LEU A 34 23.09 -13.91 -14.06
C LEU A 34 22.14 -14.41 -15.15
N VAL A 35 20.84 -14.54 -14.87
CA VAL A 35 19.85 -15.01 -15.86
C VAL A 35 19.69 -14.00 -17.00
N GLY A 36 19.73 -12.70 -16.70
CA GLY A 36 19.76 -11.64 -17.70
C GLY A 36 21.01 -11.69 -18.59
N ALA A 37 22.18 -11.95 -18.02
CA ALA A 37 23.43 -12.15 -18.77
C ALA A 37 23.37 -13.40 -19.66
N VAL A 38 22.85 -14.53 -19.14
CA VAL A 38 22.61 -15.74 -19.94
C VAL A 38 21.68 -15.45 -21.12
N ALA A 39 20.58 -14.73 -20.90
CA ALA A 39 19.62 -14.41 -21.95
C ALA A 39 20.11 -13.38 -22.99
N LEU A 40 21.01 -12.45 -22.61
CA LEU A 40 21.51 -11.38 -23.50
C LEU A 40 22.83 -11.73 -24.20
N LEU A 41 23.75 -12.36 -23.46
CA LEU A 41 25.10 -12.72 -23.92
C LEU A 41 25.23 -14.19 -24.30
N GLY A 42 24.31 -15.06 -23.86
CA GLY A 42 24.27 -16.48 -24.25
C GLY A 42 24.39 -16.75 -25.75
N PRO A 43 23.81 -15.97 -26.68
CA PRO A 43 24.00 -16.17 -28.12
C PRO A 43 25.47 -16.10 -28.58
N LEU A 44 26.36 -15.46 -27.81
CA LEU A 44 27.80 -15.37 -28.09
C LEU A 44 28.59 -16.60 -27.60
N PHE A 45 27.97 -17.43 -26.76
CA PHE A 45 28.55 -18.63 -26.16
C PHE A 45 27.83 -19.92 -26.61
N ALA A 46 26.91 -19.83 -27.56
CA ALA A 46 26.23 -20.98 -28.15
C ALA A 46 27.23 -21.80 -29.00
N PRO A 47 27.45 -23.10 -28.70
CA PRO A 47 28.37 -23.92 -29.48
C PRO A 47 27.96 -24.16 -30.94
N HIS A 48 26.64 -24.19 -31.21
CA HIS A 48 26.05 -24.47 -32.52
C HIS A 48 25.08 -23.36 -32.94
N ALA A 49 24.79 -23.21 -34.24
CA ALA A 49 23.74 -22.29 -34.63
C ALA A 49 22.36 -22.89 -34.32
N VAL A 50 21.40 -22.02 -34.00
CA VAL A 50 20.03 -22.40 -33.59
C VAL A 50 19.26 -23.15 -34.69
N THR A 51 19.75 -23.04 -35.93
CA THR A 51 19.25 -23.69 -37.15
C THR A 51 19.78 -25.09 -37.39
N ASP A 52 20.84 -25.50 -36.70
CA ASP A 52 21.62 -26.69 -37.05
C ASP A 52 21.00 -27.93 -36.41
N ALA A 53 20.87 -29.01 -37.18
CA ALA A 53 20.61 -30.34 -36.65
C ALA A 53 21.97 -31.01 -36.42
N VAL A 54 22.28 -31.27 -35.14
CA VAL A 54 23.62 -31.70 -34.69
C VAL A 54 23.67 -33.22 -34.51
N ASP A 55 22.59 -33.83 -34.01
CA ASP A 55 22.49 -35.27 -33.78
C ASP A 55 21.03 -35.75 -34.03
N ILE A 56 20.75 -37.03 -33.80
CA ILE A 56 19.39 -37.58 -33.85
C ILE A 56 18.44 -36.87 -32.88
N PRO A 57 17.12 -36.78 -33.18
CA PRO A 57 16.14 -36.20 -32.27
C PRO A 57 16.13 -36.86 -30.89
N TYR A 58 16.07 -36.05 -29.83
CA TYR A 58 16.09 -36.49 -28.43
C TYR A 58 17.31 -37.37 -28.05
N ALA A 59 18.47 -37.11 -28.64
CA ALA A 59 19.73 -37.70 -28.20
C ALA A 59 20.04 -37.31 -26.74
N PRO A 60 20.57 -38.23 -25.92
CA PRO A 60 21.02 -37.93 -24.57
C PRO A 60 22.25 -37.00 -24.58
N GLY A 61 22.60 -36.45 -23.42
CA GLY A 61 23.76 -35.55 -23.29
C GLY A 61 25.08 -36.23 -23.68
N SER A 62 25.85 -35.58 -24.57
CA SER A 62 27.18 -36.01 -25.02
C SER A 62 28.23 -34.91 -24.80
N ALA A 63 29.49 -35.14 -25.17
CA ALA A 63 30.52 -34.11 -25.10
C ALA A 63 30.28 -32.94 -26.08
N GLU A 64 29.60 -33.21 -27.21
CA GLU A 64 29.28 -32.22 -28.24
C GLU A 64 27.93 -31.54 -27.95
N VAL A 65 26.95 -32.28 -27.42
CA VAL A 65 25.64 -31.75 -26.98
C VAL A 65 25.42 -31.99 -25.48
N PRO A 66 25.95 -31.14 -24.57
CA PRO A 66 25.92 -31.40 -23.12
C PRO A 66 24.53 -31.50 -22.50
N LEU A 67 23.53 -30.85 -23.11
CA LEU A 67 22.12 -30.94 -22.70
C LEU A 67 21.29 -31.83 -23.64
N GLY A 68 21.95 -32.61 -24.51
CA GLY A 68 21.34 -33.42 -25.56
C GLY A 68 20.68 -32.57 -26.65
N THR A 69 19.88 -33.22 -27.50
CA THR A 69 19.17 -32.58 -28.61
C THR A 69 17.65 -32.50 -28.40
N ASP A 70 17.02 -31.60 -29.14
CA ASP A 70 15.58 -31.37 -29.13
C ASP A 70 14.84 -32.26 -30.14
N ARG A 71 13.53 -32.01 -30.34
CA ARG A 71 12.66 -32.69 -31.32
C ARG A 71 13.21 -32.69 -32.76
N LEU A 72 14.05 -31.73 -33.12
CA LEU A 72 14.58 -31.54 -34.47
C LEU A 72 16.04 -32.03 -34.60
N GLY A 73 16.65 -32.50 -33.51
CA GLY A 73 18.08 -32.85 -33.48
C GLY A 73 19.00 -31.66 -33.20
N SER A 74 18.46 -30.49 -32.85
CA SER A 74 19.24 -29.30 -32.53
C SER A 74 19.73 -29.30 -31.08
N ASP A 75 20.93 -28.76 -30.84
CA ASP A 75 21.52 -28.65 -29.50
C ASP A 75 20.66 -27.81 -28.54
N VAL A 76 20.21 -28.45 -27.45
CA VAL A 76 19.39 -27.81 -26.41
C VAL A 76 20.14 -26.67 -25.74
N LEU A 77 21.47 -26.77 -25.55
CA LEU A 77 22.27 -25.73 -24.91
C LEU A 77 22.30 -24.45 -25.75
N SER A 78 22.62 -24.57 -27.04
CA SER A 78 22.58 -23.45 -27.99
C SER A 78 21.19 -22.81 -28.10
N ARG A 79 20.12 -23.60 -28.10
CA ARG A 79 18.73 -23.09 -28.09
C ARG A 79 18.38 -22.38 -26.76
N VAL A 80 18.78 -22.92 -25.61
CA VAL A 80 18.57 -22.29 -24.29
C VAL A 80 19.31 -20.95 -24.19
N LEU A 81 20.58 -20.90 -24.62
CA LEU A 81 21.42 -19.71 -24.57
C LEU A 81 20.91 -18.59 -25.50
N SER A 82 20.25 -18.94 -26.61
CA SER A 82 19.68 -17.98 -27.55
C SER A 82 18.24 -17.56 -27.22
N GLY A 83 17.42 -18.47 -26.69
CA GLY A 83 15.98 -18.30 -26.48
C GLY A 83 15.54 -17.35 -25.35
N GLY A 84 16.47 -16.83 -24.54
CA GLY A 84 16.15 -15.84 -23.52
C GLY A 84 15.98 -14.41 -24.07
N ARG A 85 16.66 -14.10 -25.19
CA ARG A 85 16.78 -12.73 -25.72
C ARG A 85 15.45 -12.18 -26.23
N SER A 86 14.71 -12.98 -27.01
CA SER A 86 13.40 -12.62 -27.56
C SER A 86 12.43 -12.26 -26.44
N LEU A 87 12.33 -13.14 -25.45
CA LEU A 87 11.42 -13.05 -24.32
C LEU A 87 11.73 -11.85 -23.42
N LEU A 88 12.98 -11.62 -23.04
CA LEU A 88 13.36 -10.47 -22.23
C LEU A 88 13.12 -9.14 -22.95
N LEU A 89 13.58 -9.00 -24.19
CA LEU A 89 13.44 -7.74 -24.94
C LEU A 89 11.97 -7.42 -25.23
N THR A 90 11.18 -8.42 -25.60
CA THR A 90 9.72 -8.26 -25.83
C THR A 90 9.03 -7.85 -24.53
N SER A 91 9.31 -8.53 -23.41
CA SER A 91 8.69 -8.23 -22.12
C SER A 91 9.07 -6.84 -21.61
N LEU A 92 10.32 -6.42 -21.79
CA LEU A 92 10.80 -5.09 -21.42
C LEU A 92 10.14 -4.00 -22.29
N ALA A 93 10.02 -4.21 -23.59
CA ALA A 93 9.35 -3.27 -24.50
C ALA A 93 7.86 -3.13 -24.19
N VAL A 94 7.16 -4.24 -23.94
CA VAL A 94 5.75 -4.25 -23.47
C VAL A 94 5.63 -3.49 -22.16
N THR A 95 6.50 -3.75 -21.19
CA THR A 95 6.50 -3.08 -19.88
C THR A 95 6.68 -1.57 -20.04
N ALA A 96 7.67 -1.13 -20.82
CA ALA A 96 7.93 0.28 -21.05
C ALA A 96 6.73 0.98 -21.72
N ALA A 97 6.16 0.37 -22.77
CA ALA A 97 4.97 0.91 -23.44
C ALA A 97 3.76 0.99 -22.50
N VAL A 98 3.48 -0.07 -21.73
CA VAL A 98 2.38 -0.11 -20.75
C VAL A 98 2.57 0.92 -19.64
N CYS A 99 3.79 1.09 -19.11
CA CYS A 99 4.05 2.08 -18.07
C CYS A 99 3.90 3.52 -18.59
N VAL A 100 4.39 3.83 -19.80
CA VAL A 100 4.26 5.16 -20.40
C VAL A 100 2.80 5.48 -20.74
N LEU A 101 2.10 4.57 -21.44
CA LEU A 101 0.70 4.76 -21.80
C LEU A 101 -0.21 4.75 -20.56
N GLY A 102 0.06 3.87 -19.60
CA GLY A 102 -0.62 3.78 -18.30
C GLY A 102 -0.45 5.06 -17.49
N ALA A 103 0.77 5.60 -17.41
CA ALA A 103 1.08 6.88 -16.78
C ALA A 103 0.27 8.02 -17.43
N LEU A 104 0.35 8.16 -18.75
CA LEU A 104 -0.32 9.23 -19.49
C LEU A 104 -1.85 9.17 -19.36
N LEU A 105 -2.45 8.00 -19.62
CA LEU A 105 -3.90 7.81 -19.56
C LEU A 105 -4.44 7.88 -18.12
N GLY A 106 -3.72 7.31 -17.16
CA GLY A 106 -4.10 7.34 -15.74
C GLY A 106 -4.02 8.74 -15.13
N MET A 107 -2.97 9.51 -15.44
CA MET A 107 -2.90 10.93 -15.05
C MET A 107 -3.97 11.78 -15.73
N LEU A 108 -4.22 11.56 -17.03
CA LEU A 108 -5.24 12.31 -17.79
C LEU A 108 -6.65 12.06 -17.23
N ALA A 109 -6.99 10.81 -16.92
CA ALA A 109 -8.25 10.42 -16.29
C ALA A 109 -8.40 11.07 -14.90
N ALA A 110 -7.35 11.00 -14.07
CA ALA A 110 -7.35 11.59 -12.73
C ALA A 110 -7.46 13.13 -12.72
N TRP A 111 -6.86 13.82 -13.72
CA TRP A 111 -6.91 15.27 -13.85
C TRP A 111 -8.26 15.77 -14.35
N ARG A 112 -8.77 15.23 -15.48
CA ARG A 112 -9.94 15.81 -16.16
C ARG A 112 -11.28 15.53 -15.47
N ARG A 113 -11.36 14.57 -14.54
CA ARG A 113 -12.52 14.25 -13.66
C ARG A 113 -13.89 14.46 -14.32
N GLY A 114 -14.40 13.47 -15.05
CA GLY A 114 -15.70 13.58 -15.71
C GLY A 114 -15.87 12.57 -16.84
N TRP A 115 -16.43 12.98 -17.98
CA TRP A 115 -16.70 12.06 -19.09
C TRP A 115 -15.45 11.40 -19.69
N THR A 116 -14.32 12.09 -19.73
CA THR A 116 -13.05 11.52 -20.22
C THR A 116 -12.48 10.45 -19.29
N ASP A 117 -12.56 10.68 -17.98
CA ASP A 117 -12.26 9.70 -16.94
C ASP A 117 -13.15 8.46 -17.08
N THR A 118 -14.48 8.69 -17.18
CA THR A 118 -15.46 7.63 -17.43
C THR A 118 -15.15 6.85 -18.72
N LEU A 119 -14.82 7.51 -19.83
CA LEU A 119 -14.52 6.83 -21.09
C LEU A 119 -13.27 5.95 -20.99
N ILE A 120 -12.17 6.49 -20.43
CA ILE A 120 -10.91 5.75 -20.25
C ILE A 120 -11.14 4.53 -19.36
N LEU A 121 -11.83 4.70 -18.23
CA LEU A 121 -12.15 3.59 -17.33
C LEU A 121 -13.11 2.59 -17.96
N ARG A 122 -14.15 3.02 -18.69
CA ARG A 122 -15.08 2.09 -19.36
C ARG A 122 -14.39 1.24 -20.43
N LEU A 123 -13.44 1.81 -21.19
CA LEU A 123 -12.64 1.05 -22.14
C LEU A 123 -11.73 0.03 -21.41
N ALA A 124 -11.11 0.43 -20.31
CA ALA A 124 -10.34 -0.47 -19.44
C ALA A 124 -11.22 -1.59 -18.83
N ASP A 125 -12.45 -1.27 -18.40
CA ASP A 125 -13.42 -2.23 -17.85
C ASP A 125 -13.84 -3.27 -18.90
N VAL A 126 -14.06 -2.86 -20.16
CA VAL A 126 -14.40 -3.76 -21.27
C VAL A 126 -13.25 -4.72 -21.56
N LEU A 127 -12.00 -4.22 -21.59
CA LEU A 127 -10.82 -5.07 -21.82
C LEU A 127 -10.62 -6.08 -20.67
N LEU A 128 -10.83 -5.67 -19.42
CA LEU A 128 -10.72 -6.54 -18.24
C LEU A 128 -11.88 -7.52 -18.07
N GLY A 129 -13.01 -7.28 -18.72
CA GLY A 129 -14.13 -8.24 -18.80
C GLY A 129 -13.85 -9.43 -19.71
N LEU A 130 -12.84 -9.33 -20.58
CA LEU A 130 -12.43 -10.41 -21.49
C LEU A 130 -11.35 -11.28 -20.84
N PRO A 131 -11.44 -12.62 -20.92
CA PRO A 131 -10.34 -13.50 -20.54
C PRO A 131 -9.06 -13.15 -21.32
N ALA A 132 -7.96 -12.94 -20.61
CA ALA A 132 -6.69 -12.46 -21.19
C ALA A 132 -6.20 -13.31 -22.38
N PHE A 133 -6.39 -14.63 -22.34
CA PHE A 133 -6.02 -15.53 -23.44
C PHE A 133 -6.90 -15.40 -24.69
N LEU A 134 -8.18 -15.04 -24.53
CA LEU A 134 -9.06 -14.74 -25.68
C LEU A 134 -8.68 -13.40 -26.31
N LEU A 135 -8.41 -12.38 -25.51
CA LEU A 135 -7.92 -11.10 -26.02
C LEU A 135 -6.57 -11.26 -26.75
N LEU A 136 -5.65 -12.03 -26.17
CA LEU A 136 -4.37 -12.40 -26.76
C LEU A 136 -4.54 -13.09 -28.12
N SER A 137 -5.37 -14.12 -28.21
CA SER A 137 -5.56 -14.88 -29.45
C SER A 137 -6.23 -14.05 -30.55
N VAL A 138 -7.26 -13.26 -30.22
CA VAL A 138 -7.95 -12.38 -31.18
C VAL A 138 -7.00 -11.32 -31.74
N VAL A 139 -6.20 -10.67 -30.90
CA VAL A 139 -5.24 -9.65 -31.36
C VAL A 139 -4.16 -10.29 -32.23
N VAL A 140 -3.53 -11.40 -31.81
CA VAL A 140 -2.49 -12.06 -32.61
C VAL A 140 -3.03 -12.56 -33.96
N VAL A 141 -4.25 -13.10 -34.00
CA VAL A 141 -4.88 -13.51 -35.27
C VAL A 141 -5.12 -12.31 -36.20
N ALA A 142 -5.48 -11.15 -35.66
CA ALA A 142 -5.67 -9.93 -36.43
C ALA A 142 -4.36 -9.24 -36.87
N THR A 143 -3.31 -9.27 -36.05
CA THR A 143 -2.02 -8.61 -36.35
C THR A 143 -0.99 -9.50 -37.04
N GLY A 144 -1.22 -10.81 -37.06
CA GLY A 144 -0.23 -11.81 -37.45
C GLY A 144 0.59 -12.34 -36.25
N ARG A 145 1.13 -13.56 -36.42
CA ARG A 145 2.01 -14.23 -35.46
C ARG A 145 3.40 -13.60 -35.43
N GLY A 146 4.11 -13.80 -34.32
CA GLY A 146 5.46 -13.27 -34.10
C GLY A 146 5.56 -12.29 -32.94
N THR A 147 6.78 -11.81 -32.68
CA THR A 147 7.11 -10.98 -31.52
C THR A 147 6.31 -9.67 -31.47
N ALA A 148 6.09 -9.01 -32.61
CA ALA A 148 5.34 -7.75 -32.68
C ALA A 148 3.84 -7.92 -32.33
N GLY A 149 3.18 -8.94 -32.89
CA GLY A 149 1.78 -9.24 -32.58
C GLY A 149 1.58 -9.63 -31.12
N VAL A 150 2.46 -10.47 -30.58
CA VAL A 150 2.47 -10.82 -29.15
C VAL A 150 2.75 -9.59 -28.26
N ALA A 151 3.64 -8.68 -28.65
CA ALA A 151 3.91 -7.46 -27.91
C ALA A 151 2.67 -6.54 -27.83
N LEU A 152 2.00 -6.30 -28.97
CA LEU A 152 0.78 -5.49 -29.03
C LEU A 152 -0.34 -6.10 -28.18
N ALA A 153 -0.56 -7.42 -28.32
CA ALA A 153 -1.57 -8.14 -27.55
C ALA A 153 -1.28 -8.11 -26.04
N SER A 154 -0.04 -8.38 -25.63
CA SER A 154 0.38 -8.33 -24.22
C SER A 154 0.25 -6.92 -23.64
N GLY A 155 0.58 -5.89 -24.42
CA GLY A 155 0.38 -4.49 -24.03
C GLY A 155 -1.08 -4.17 -23.79
N LEU A 156 -1.98 -4.59 -24.69
CA LEU A 156 -3.42 -4.36 -24.56
C LEU A 156 -4.04 -5.09 -23.35
N VAL A 157 -3.55 -6.30 -23.03
CA VAL A 157 -3.95 -7.06 -21.83
C VAL A 157 -3.53 -6.35 -20.53
N LEU A 158 -2.32 -5.79 -20.48
CA LEU A 158 -1.72 -5.24 -19.24
C LEU A 158 -2.03 -3.74 -19.01
N LEU A 159 -2.34 -2.98 -20.06
CA LEU A 159 -2.60 -1.55 -19.99
C LEU A 159 -3.75 -1.15 -19.03
N PRO A 160 -4.93 -1.82 -19.03
CA PRO A 160 -6.07 -1.44 -18.18
C PRO A 160 -5.74 -1.37 -16.68
N GLU A 161 -4.92 -2.30 -16.21
CA GLU A 161 -4.51 -2.36 -14.81
C GLU A 161 -3.56 -1.23 -14.44
N SER A 162 -2.54 -0.96 -15.28
CA SER A 162 -1.60 0.15 -15.06
C SER A 162 -2.34 1.49 -15.03
N VAL A 163 -3.26 1.72 -15.98
CA VAL A 163 -4.11 2.93 -16.01
C VAL A 163 -4.87 3.13 -14.70
N ARG A 164 -5.47 2.06 -14.14
CA ARG A 164 -6.19 2.11 -12.85
C ARG A 164 -5.27 2.42 -11.67
N VAL A 165 -4.10 1.78 -11.59
CA VAL A 165 -3.10 2.00 -10.52
C VAL A 165 -2.59 3.44 -10.55
N VAL A 166 -2.13 3.91 -11.71
CA VAL A 166 -1.65 5.29 -11.93
C VAL A 166 -2.73 6.30 -11.58
N ARG A 167 -3.97 6.11 -12.06
CA ARG A 167 -5.09 7.01 -11.79
C ARG A 167 -5.35 7.12 -10.28
N ALA A 168 -5.41 5.98 -9.58
CA ALA A 168 -5.67 5.95 -8.13
C ALA A 168 -4.58 6.69 -7.34
N ALA A 169 -3.31 6.49 -7.69
CA ALA A 169 -2.19 7.22 -7.09
C ALA A 169 -2.20 8.72 -7.43
N THR A 170 -2.47 9.07 -8.69
CA THR A 170 -2.57 10.46 -9.13
C THR A 170 -3.68 11.21 -8.39
N LEU A 171 -4.85 10.59 -8.18
CA LEU A 171 -5.94 11.20 -7.41
C LEU A 171 -5.56 11.54 -5.95
N ARG A 172 -4.68 10.76 -5.33
CA ARG A 172 -4.14 11.05 -3.97
C ARG A 172 -3.18 12.23 -3.97
N ILE A 173 -2.38 12.38 -5.02
CA ILE A 173 -1.42 13.48 -5.20
C ILE A 173 -2.17 14.79 -5.51
N LEU A 174 -3.17 14.74 -6.39
CA LEU A 174 -4.05 15.88 -6.72
C LEU A 174 -4.94 16.36 -5.56
N ALA A 175 -4.93 15.65 -4.43
CA ALA A 175 -5.65 16.02 -3.20
C ALA A 175 -4.71 16.62 -2.12
N GLN A 176 -3.48 16.99 -2.48
CA GLN A 176 -2.52 17.62 -1.57
C GLN A 176 -2.50 19.14 -1.74
N ASP A 177 -2.41 19.88 -0.62
CA ASP A 177 -2.47 21.34 -0.54
C ASP A 177 -1.47 22.05 -1.47
N TYR A 178 -0.28 21.50 -1.68
CA TYR A 178 0.73 22.09 -2.56
C TYR A 178 0.29 22.14 -4.03
N VAL A 179 -0.49 21.14 -4.48
CA VAL A 179 -1.09 21.12 -5.83
C VAL A 179 -2.19 22.16 -5.94
N GLU A 180 -3.01 22.32 -4.89
CA GLU A 180 -4.06 23.36 -4.85
C GLU A 180 -3.44 24.76 -4.92
N VAL A 181 -2.36 25.02 -4.19
CA VAL A 181 -1.60 26.28 -4.25
C VAL A 181 -1.00 26.53 -5.65
N ALA A 182 -0.45 25.51 -6.30
CA ALA A 182 0.07 25.64 -7.68
C ALA A 182 -1.05 25.98 -8.69
N VAL A 183 -2.22 25.34 -8.57
CA VAL A 183 -3.40 25.64 -9.40
C VAL A 183 -3.94 27.04 -9.12
N ALA A 184 -4.00 27.47 -7.84
CA ALA A 184 -4.46 28.81 -7.45
C ALA A 184 -3.55 29.94 -7.97
N ARG A 185 -2.27 29.64 -8.25
CA ARG A 185 -1.33 30.57 -8.92
C ARG A 185 -1.54 30.68 -10.44
N GLY A 186 -2.47 29.91 -11.02
CA GLY A 186 -2.76 29.90 -12.45
C GLY A 186 -1.74 29.11 -13.28
N GLU A 187 -1.02 28.16 -12.68
CA GLU A 187 -0.10 27.31 -13.43
C GLU A 187 -0.82 26.46 -14.49
N ARG A 188 -0.16 26.30 -15.65
CA ARG A 188 -0.69 25.47 -16.74
C ARG A 188 -0.76 24.00 -16.30
N THR A 189 -1.82 23.29 -16.68
CA THR A 189 -2.02 21.86 -16.43
C THR A 189 -0.78 20.99 -16.65
N VAL A 190 -0.03 21.24 -17.75
CA VAL A 190 1.18 20.46 -18.07
C VAL A 190 2.35 20.79 -17.12
N SER A 191 2.42 22.01 -16.58
CA SER A 191 3.37 22.38 -15.51
C SER A 191 3.05 21.59 -14.25
N VAL A 192 1.79 21.66 -13.79
CA VAL A 192 1.34 20.97 -12.57
C VAL A 192 1.53 19.44 -12.69
N LEU A 193 1.11 18.83 -13.79
CA LEU A 193 1.29 17.41 -14.01
C LEU A 193 2.77 17.01 -14.12
N GLY A 194 3.60 17.79 -14.81
CA GLY A 194 5.01 17.46 -15.05
C GLY A 194 5.96 17.76 -13.87
N ARG A 195 5.67 18.79 -13.07
CA ARG A 195 6.54 19.26 -11.97
C ARG A 195 6.05 18.85 -10.59
N GLU A 196 4.74 18.91 -10.34
CA GLU A 196 4.17 18.60 -9.02
C GLU A 196 3.74 17.14 -8.93
N VAL A 197 3.06 16.62 -9.95
CA VAL A 197 2.48 15.27 -9.90
C VAL A 197 3.49 14.20 -10.28
N LEU A 198 4.12 14.30 -11.45
CA LEU A 198 4.96 13.23 -11.99
C LEU A 198 6.12 12.83 -11.05
N PRO A 199 6.90 13.75 -10.44
CA PRO A 199 8.00 13.36 -9.53
C PRO A 199 7.50 12.63 -8.28
N ASN A 200 6.35 13.04 -7.73
CA ASN A 200 5.69 12.37 -6.60
C ASN A 200 5.06 11.02 -7.00
N LEU A 201 4.80 10.80 -8.28
CA LEU A 201 4.25 9.56 -8.84
C LEU A 201 5.35 8.55 -9.20
N LEU A 202 6.60 8.99 -9.45
CA LEU A 202 7.74 8.12 -9.83
C LEU A 202 7.92 6.87 -8.92
N PRO A 203 7.82 6.94 -7.58
CA PRO A 203 7.95 5.74 -6.74
C PRO A 203 6.84 4.71 -7.00
N VAL A 204 5.63 5.17 -7.33
CA VAL A 204 4.50 4.30 -7.68
C VAL A 204 4.67 3.72 -9.08
N LEU A 205 5.14 4.53 -10.04
CA LEU A 205 5.45 4.06 -11.40
C LEU A 205 6.55 3.00 -11.40
N ALA A 206 7.59 3.17 -10.58
CA ALA A 206 8.67 2.19 -10.45
C ALA A 206 8.19 0.87 -9.84
N ALA A 207 7.26 0.92 -8.86
CA ALA A 207 6.64 -0.26 -8.27
C ALA A 207 5.69 -0.96 -9.27
N ASP A 208 4.82 -0.22 -9.98
CA ASP A 208 3.94 -0.79 -11.01
C ASP A 208 4.78 -1.40 -12.13
N ALA A 209 5.82 -0.72 -12.63
CA ALA A 209 6.70 -1.22 -13.69
C ALA A 209 7.30 -2.59 -13.38
N GLY A 210 7.67 -2.85 -12.13
CA GLY A 210 8.09 -4.17 -11.67
C GLY A 210 7.01 -5.23 -11.84
N VAL A 211 5.79 -4.95 -11.36
CA VAL A 211 4.63 -5.85 -11.49
C VAL A 211 4.25 -6.04 -12.96
N ARG A 212 4.28 -4.99 -13.77
CA ARG A 212 4.06 -5.05 -15.22
C ARG A 212 5.11 -5.90 -15.93
N PHE A 213 6.36 -5.91 -15.47
CA PHE A 213 7.39 -6.79 -16.02
C PHE A 213 7.11 -8.27 -15.78
N LEU A 214 6.72 -8.66 -14.55
CA LEU A 214 6.30 -10.04 -14.28
C LEU A 214 5.08 -10.43 -15.13
N GLY A 215 4.09 -9.54 -15.23
CA GLY A 215 2.92 -9.74 -16.08
C GLY A 215 3.29 -9.91 -17.56
N ALA A 216 4.17 -9.05 -18.08
CA ALA A 216 4.64 -9.11 -19.47
C ALA A 216 5.39 -10.41 -19.75
N VAL A 217 6.34 -10.81 -18.91
CA VAL A 217 7.06 -12.09 -19.04
C VAL A 217 6.06 -13.27 -19.05
N THR A 218 5.08 -13.25 -18.15
CA THR A 218 4.08 -14.34 -18.05
C THR A 218 3.19 -14.43 -19.29
N VAL A 219 2.68 -13.30 -19.79
CA VAL A 219 1.82 -13.28 -20.99
C VAL A 219 2.63 -13.61 -22.24
N VAL A 220 3.84 -13.08 -22.40
CA VAL A 220 4.74 -13.36 -23.55
C VAL A 220 5.16 -14.84 -23.57
N ALA A 221 5.57 -15.40 -22.43
CA ALA A 221 5.92 -16.82 -22.32
C ALA A 221 4.73 -17.73 -22.65
N THR A 222 3.53 -17.37 -22.17
CA THR A 222 2.32 -18.14 -22.46
C THR A 222 1.91 -18.00 -23.94
N ALA A 223 2.11 -16.84 -24.55
CA ALA A 223 1.88 -16.65 -25.99
C ALA A 223 2.85 -17.49 -26.84
N ALA A 224 4.13 -17.58 -26.45
CA ALA A 224 5.09 -18.47 -27.09
C ALA A 224 4.69 -19.95 -26.94
N PHE A 225 4.28 -20.38 -25.74
CA PHE A 225 3.78 -21.73 -25.49
C PHE A 225 2.45 -22.04 -26.22
N LEU A 226 1.64 -21.04 -26.56
CA LEU A 226 0.46 -21.19 -27.41
C LEU A 226 0.76 -21.15 -28.93
N GLY A 227 2.04 -21.07 -29.31
CA GLY A 227 2.48 -21.03 -30.72
C GLY A 227 2.28 -19.67 -31.41
N TYR A 228 1.99 -18.60 -30.65
CA TYR A 228 1.76 -17.26 -31.16
C TYR A 228 3.04 -16.40 -31.26
N GLY A 229 4.06 -16.73 -30.47
CA GLY A 229 5.32 -16.00 -30.36
C GLY A 229 6.29 -16.23 -31.52
N ALA A 230 7.59 -16.34 -31.19
CA ALA A 230 8.62 -16.75 -32.14
C ALA A 230 8.22 -18.06 -32.84
N GLN A 231 8.65 -18.23 -34.09
CA GLN A 231 8.36 -19.41 -34.90
C GLN A 231 9.67 -20.15 -35.19
N PRO A 232 9.66 -21.49 -35.32
CA PRO A 232 10.85 -22.25 -35.71
C PRO A 232 11.45 -21.72 -37.02
N PRO A 233 12.79 -21.66 -37.17
CA PRO A 233 13.81 -22.24 -36.28
C PRO A 233 14.20 -21.39 -35.06
N ALA A 234 13.64 -20.19 -34.87
CA ALA A 234 14.05 -19.30 -33.79
C ALA A 234 13.77 -19.90 -32.40
N ALA A 235 14.76 -19.82 -31.50
CA ALA A 235 14.59 -20.25 -30.12
C ALA A 235 13.85 -19.18 -29.28
N ASP A 236 12.99 -19.65 -28.39
CA ASP A 236 12.37 -18.87 -27.31
C ASP A 236 12.07 -19.84 -26.15
N TRP A 237 12.36 -19.48 -24.90
CA TRP A 237 12.17 -20.41 -23.77
C TRP A 237 10.73 -20.94 -23.64
N GLY A 238 9.70 -20.15 -24.00
CA GLY A 238 8.31 -20.62 -23.99
C GLY A 238 7.98 -21.55 -25.15
N LEU A 239 8.60 -21.32 -26.32
CA LEU A 239 8.46 -22.18 -27.50
C LEU A 239 9.15 -23.53 -27.30
N MET A 240 10.36 -23.55 -26.72
CA MET A 240 11.13 -24.78 -26.48
C MET A 240 10.37 -25.79 -25.60
N VAL A 241 9.60 -25.28 -24.61
CA VAL A 241 8.71 -26.07 -23.76
C VAL A 241 7.54 -26.67 -24.57
N LEU A 242 6.97 -25.91 -25.52
CA LEU A 242 5.92 -26.42 -26.42
C LEU A 242 6.46 -27.50 -27.37
N GLU A 243 7.62 -27.25 -27.99
CA GLU A 243 8.23 -28.14 -28.99
C GLU A 243 8.60 -29.51 -28.41
N ASN A 244 9.12 -29.55 -27.18
CA ASN A 244 9.72 -30.76 -26.60
C ASN A 244 8.81 -31.49 -25.60
N ARG A 245 7.58 -31.02 -25.36
CA ARG A 245 6.64 -31.62 -24.40
C ARG A 245 6.33 -33.09 -24.68
N ASP A 246 6.28 -33.47 -25.96
CA ASP A 246 5.95 -34.83 -26.38
C ASP A 246 7.15 -35.79 -26.18
N GLY A 247 8.37 -35.25 -26.10
CA GLY A 247 9.62 -35.96 -25.81
C GLY A 247 10.05 -35.94 -24.34
N LEU A 248 9.18 -35.52 -23.41
CA LEU A 248 9.52 -35.34 -21.99
C LEU A 248 10.01 -36.63 -21.30
N THR A 249 9.60 -37.80 -21.78
CA THR A 249 10.06 -39.12 -21.32
C THR A 249 11.39 -39.56 -21.93
N LEU A 250 11.81 -38.94 -23.04
CA LEU A 250 13.05 -39.25 -23.76
C LEU A 250 14.18 -38.30 -23.35
N GLN A 251 13.95 -37.00 -23.49
CA GLN A 251 14.94 -35.96 -23.16
C GLN A 251 14.31 -34.84 -22.30
N PRO A 252 14.12 -35.08 -20.99
CA PRO A 252 13.42 -34.13 -20.10
C PRO A 252 14.14 -32.78 -19.98
N LEU A 253 15.47 -32.73 -20.17
CA LEU A 253 16.25 -31.49 -20.07
C LEU A 253 15.82 -30.43 -21.10
N ALA A 254 15.37 -30.85 -22.28
CA ALA A 254 14.87 -29.95 -23.33
C ALA A 254 13.65 -29.12 -22.90
N VAL A 255 12.90 -29.59 -21.89
CA VAL A 255 11.74 -28.89 -21.31
C VAL A 255 12.08 -28.29 -19.94
N LEU A 256 12.77 -29.05 -19.07
CA LEU A 256 13.04 -28.63 -17.69
C LEU A 256 13.98 -27.43 -17.59
N VAL A 257 15.02 -27.35 -18.44
CA VAL A 257 15.99 -26.25 -18.40
C VAL A 257 15.36 -24.89 -18.78
N PRO A 258 14.68 -24.72 -19.93
CA PRO A 258 14.02 -23.44 -20.24
C PRO A 258 12.90 -23.09 -19.25
N ALA A 259 12.14 -24.08 -18.76
CA ALA A 259 11.13 -23.86 -17.72
C ALA A 259 11.75 -23.38 -16.39
N ALA A 260 12.88 -23.95 -15.97
CA ALA A 260 13.60 -23.52 -14.78
C ALA A 260 14.15 -22.10 -14.91
N LEU A 261 14.68 -21.72 -16.09
CA LEU A 261 15.15 -20.35 -16.33
C LEU A 261 14.01 -19.31 -16.27
N LEU A 262 12.84 -19.63 -16.81
CA LEU A 262 11.63 -18.80 -16.66
C LEU A 262 11.21 -18.66 -15.19
N LEU A 263 11.20 -19.75 -14.43
CA LEU A 263 10.87 -19.74 -13.01
C LEU A 263 11.87 -18.90 -12.19
N VAL A 264 13.18 -19.10 -12.41
CA VAL A 264 14.24 -18.38 -11.71
C VAL A 264 14.22 -16.89 -12.08
N LEU A 265 13.95 -16.54 -13.34
CA LEU A 265 13.75 -15.15 -13.77
C LEU A 265 12.61 -14.49 -12.98
N LEU A 266 11.41 -15.07 -13.04
CA LEU A 266 10.21 -14.52 -12.39
C LEU A 266 10.39 -14.40 -10.87
N LEU A 267 10.93 -15.45 -10.23
CA LEU A 267 11.20 -15.46 -8.78
C LEU A 267 12.24 -14.39 -8.39
N SER A 268 13.31 -14.23 -9.19
CA SER A 268 14.36 -13.24 -8.90
C SER A 268 13.84 -11.82 -9.01
N VAL A 269 13.01 -11.51 -10.01
CA VAL A 269 12.37 -10.18 -10.08
C VAL A 269 11.38 -9.99 -8.94
N ASN A 270 10.54 -10.99 -8.60
CA ASN A 270 9.60 -10.88 -7.48
C ASN A 270 10.32 -10.55 -6.15
N LEU A 271 11.36 -11.31 -5.82
CA LEU A 271 12.17 -11.12 -4.61
C LEU A 271 12.93 -9.78 -4.61
N LEU A 272 13.32 -9.28 -5.79
CA LEU A 272 13.93 -7.96 -5.93
C LEU A 272 12.92 -6.84 -5.67
N LEU A 273 11.67 -6.97 -6.16
CA LEU A 273 10.59 -6.02 -5.89
C LEU A 273 10.19 -6.00 -4.42
N ASP A 274 10.05 -7.16 -3.77
CA ASP A 274 9.81 -7.26 -2.32
C ASP A 274 10.94 -6.62 -1.49
N ALA A 275 12.17 -6.62 -2.01
CA ALA A 275 13.32 -5.97 -1.38
C ALA A 275 13.35 -4.45 -1.63
N ALA A 276 12.99 -4.01 -2.83
CA ALA A 276 13.03 -2.61 -3.27
C ALA A 276 11.83 -1.78 -2.77
N PHE A 277 10.63 -2.37 -2.71
CA PHE A 277 9.39 -1.69 -2.32
C PHE A 277 8.75 -2.36 -1.11
N PRO A 278 9.16 -2.00 0.12
CA PRO A 278 8.52 -2.51 1.32
C PRO A 278 7.04 -2.17 1.38
N GLY A 279 6.19 -3.21 1.37
CA GLY A 279 4.80 -3.08 1.75
C GLY A 279 4.65 -2.49 3.17
N PRO A 280 3.48 -1.89 3.49
CA PRO A 280 3.25 -1.27 4.80
C PRO A 280 3.58 -2.23 5.93
N GLN A 281 4.48 -1.84 6.83
CA GLN A 281 4.82 -2.70 7.95
C GLN A 281 3.58 -2.87 8.85
N PRO A 282 3.21 -4.11 9.22
CA PRO A 282 2.10 -4.30 10.14
C PRO A 282 2.42 -3.64 11.48
N ILE A 283 1.44 -2.94 12.04
CA ILE A 283 1.54 -2.20 13.32
C ILE A 283 1.73 -3.16 14.52
N THR A 284 1.82 -4.47 14.27
CA THR A 284 2.12 -5.54 15.23
C THR A 284 3.51 -5.41 15.88
N ALA A 285 4.42 -4.64 15.28
CA ALA A 285 5.69 -4.23 15.89
C ALA A 285 5.61 -2.89 16.66
N ARG A 286 4.43 -2.51 17.19
CA ARG A 286 4.39 -1.62 18.36
C ARG A 286 5.12 -2.32 19.50
N ARG A 287 6.42 -2.02 19.66
CA ARG A 287 7.16 -2.26 20.89
C ARG A 287 6.34 -1.58 21.99
N ARG A 288 5.59 -2.35 22.77
CA ARG A 288 5.33 -1.94 24.15
C ARG A 288 6.74 -1.79 24.72
N LEU A 289 7.19 -0.54 24.93
CA LEU A 289 8.27 -0.34 25.87
C LEU A 289 7.81 -1.03 27.16
N GLY A 290 8.77 -1.59 27.91
CA GLY A 290 8.51 -1.90 29.30
C GLY A 290 7.97 -0.66 30.02
N PRO A 291 7.44 -0.79 31.25
CA PRO A 291 7.18 0.39 32.07
C PRO A 291 8.39 1.31 31.97
N ALA A 292 8.15 2.59 31.70
CA ALA A 292 9.23 3.54 31.66
C ALA A 292 9.97 3.44 33.00
N ALA A 293 11.26 3.79 33.02
CA ALA A 293 11.84 4.21 34.28
C ALA A 293 11.08 5.48 34.68
N ASP A 294 10.01 5.29 35.44
CA ASP A 294 9.16 6.36 35.97
C ASP A 294 10.04 7.12 36.96
N VAL A 295 10.74 8.13 36.44
CA VAL A 295 11.40 9.14 37.25
C VAL A 295 10.27 9.88 37.94
N GLU A 296 9.99 9.46 39.18
CA GLU A 296 8.89 9.90 40.02
C GLU A 296 9.06 11.38 40.40
N THR A 297 8.84 12.22 39.39
CA THR A 297 8.94 13.67 39.47
C THR A 297 7.61 14.15 40.05
N PRO A 298 7.60 14.86 41.19
CA PRO A 298 6.36 15.20 41.88
C PRO A 298 5.41 15.97 40.97
N ALA A 299 4.25 15.38 40.69
CA ALA A 299 3.24 15.98 39.84
C ALA A 299 2.76 17.30 40.43
N THR A 300 2.70 18.36 39.61
CA THR A 300 2.16 19.66 40.02
C THR A 300 0.73 19.48 40.54
N PRO A 301 0.41 19.87 41.81
CA PRO A 301 -0.91 19.66 42.39
C PRO A 301 -2.00 20.29 41.51
N GLY A 302 -2.96 19.48 41.06
CA GLY A 302 -4.05 19.92 40.19
C GLY A 302 -3.79 19.80 38.68
N SER A 303 -2.66 19.24 38.23
CA SER A 303 -2.47 18.86 36.82
C SER A 303 -3.11 17.49 36.49
N LEU A 304 -3.74 17.39 35.31
CA LEU A 304 -4.25 16.14 34.74
C LEU A 304 -3.18 15.41 33.92
N LEU A 305 -2.26 16.17 33.32
CA LEU A 305 -1.07 15.70 32.62
C LEU A 305 0.11 16.58 33.00
N SER A 306 1.23 15.98 33.42
CA SER A 306 2.51 16.67 33.59
C SER A 306 3.60 15.92 32.82
N VAL A 307 4.30 16.64 31.97
CA VAL A 307 5.39 16.15 31.13
C VAL A 307 6.61 16.98 31.51
N ARG A 308 7.71 16.32 31.87
CA ARG A 308 8.95 16.98 32.32
C ARG A 308 10.13 16.38 31.58
N GLY A 309 10.94 17.23 30.96
CA GLY A 309 12.14 16.80 30.25
C GLY A 309 11.87 15.78 29.14
N LEU A 310 10.73 15.87 28.45
CA LEU A 310 10.39 14.89 27.41
C LEU A 310 11.38 14.98 26.25
N ARG A 311 12.15 13.91 26.08
CA ARG A 311 13.08 13.69 24.98
C ARG A 311 12.58 12.57 24.09
N VAL A 312 12.72 12.76 22.78
CA VAL A 312 12.47 11.74 21.76
C VAL A 312 13.66 11.70 20.82
N GLU A 313 14.43 10.61 20.89
CA GLU A 313 15.60 10.34 20.04
C GLU A 313 15.26 9.24 19.04
N SER A 314 15.61 9.46 17.78
CA SER A 314 15.53 8.45 16.71
C SER A 314 16.66 7.41 16.84
N ASP A 315 16.45 6.18 16.35
CA ASP A 315 17.49 5.14 16.18
C ASP A 315 18.74 5.63 15.42
N SER A 316 18.61 6.72 14.66
CA SER A 316 19.71 7.40 13.95
C SER A 316 20.54 8.36 14.81
N GLY A 317 20.21 8.53 16.09
CA GLY A 317 20.82 9.51 17.01
C GLY A 317 20.27 10.93 16.86
N HIS A 318 19.40 11.19 15.88
CA HIS A 318 18.75 12.49 15.74
C HIS A 318 17.67 12.72 16.81
N ARG A 319 17.81 13.81 17.56
CA ARG A 319 16.81 14.28 18.52
C ARG A 319 15.66 14.95 17.79
N VAL A 320 14.45 14.42 17.99
CA VAL A 320 13.20 14.90 17.39
C VAL A 320 12.46 15.84 18.34
N LEU A 321 12.62 15.63 19.65
CA LEU A 321 12.18 16.53 20.73
C LEU A 321 13.25 16.57 21.81
N GLU A 322 13.57 17.77 22.30
CA GLU A 322 14.47 18.02 23.42
C GLU A 322 13.73 18.79 24.52
N ASP A 323 13.85 18.32 25.76
CA ASP A 323 13.45 19.00 27.00
C ASP A 323 12.10 19.75 26.95
N VAL A 324 11.06 19.06 26.48
CA VAL A 324 9.70 19.59 26.48
C VAL A 324 9.06 19.43 27.87
N ASP A 325 8.77 20.56 28.50
CA ASP A 325 7.99 20.68 29.73
C ASP A 325 6.56 21.13 29.42
N LEU A 326 5.56 20.43 29.96
CA LEU A 326 4.14 20.74 29.78
C LEU A 326 3.32 20.33 31.01
N ASP A 327 2.59 21.26 31.60
CA ASP A 327 1.51 20.98 32.56
C ASP A 327 0.16 21.33 31.93
N LEU A 328 -0.86 20.52 32.22
CA LEU A 328 -2.21 20.66 31.65
C LEU A 328 -3.24 20.32 32.74
N ALA A 329 -4.05 21.30 33.18
CA ALA A 329 -5.03 21.11 34.25
C ALA A 329 -6.36 20.52 33.74
N PRO A 330 -7.20 19.92 34.61
CA PRO A 330 -8.55 19.49 34.25
C PRO A 330 -9.36 20.65 33.65
N GLY A 331 -9.84 20.47 32.42
CA GLY A 331 -10.63 21.48 31.69
C GLY A 331 -9.82 22.46 30.84
N GLU A 332 -8.49 22.46 30.92
CA GLU A 332 -7.65 23.26 30.00
C GLU A 332 -7.54 22.58 28.62
N LEU A 333 -7.48 23.37 27.55
CA LEU A 333 -7.25 22.91 26.18
C LEU A 333 -5.92 23.43 25.65
N LEU A 334 -5.01 22.51 25.31
CA LEU A 334 -3.72 22.84 24.71
C LEU A 334 -3.78 22.70 23.18
N ALA A 335 -3.47 23.79 22.47
CA ALA A 335 -3.17 23.75 21.04
C ALA A 335 -1.66 23.77 20.81
N VAL A 336 -1.14 22.84 19.99
CA VAL A 336 0.29 22.78 19.63
C VAL A 336 0.45 23.26 18.18
N VAL A 337 1.10 24.40 17.98
CA VAL A 337 1.18 25.12 16.69
C VAL A 337 2.63 25.28 16.25
N GLY A 338 2.88 25.32 14.93
CA GLY A 338 4.20 25.55 14.33
C GLY A 338 4.26 25.07 12.87
N GLU A 339 5.43 25.12 12.25
CA GLU A 339 5.66 24.72 10.84
C GLU A 339 5.51 23.21 10.57
N SER A 340 5.18 22.82 9.35
CA SER A 340 5.05 21.39 9.00
C SER A 340 6.39 20.66 9.21
N GLY A 341 6.37 19.50 9.86
CA GLY A 341 7.58 18.75 10.25
C GLY A 341 8.17 19.10 11.62
N SER A 342 7.71 20.16 12.31
CA SER A 342 8.27 20.61 13.61
C SER A 342 8.03 19.68 14.84
N GLY A 343 7.79 18.38 14.65
CA GLY A 343 7.60 17.43 15.75
C GLY A 343 6.23 17.45 16.45
N LYS A 344 5.26 18.27 16.04
CA LYS A 344 3.90 18.37 16.67
C LYS A 344 3.23 17.02 16.94
N THR A 345 3.10 16.19 15.90
CA THR A 345 2.47 14.86 16.01
C THR A 345 3.26 13.95 16.94
N THR A 346 4.59 14.04 16.88
CA THR A 346 5.50 13.29 17.78
C THR A 346 5.30 13.71 19.23
N LEU A 347 5.14 15.00 19.51
CA LEU A 347 4.94 15.55 20.86
C LEU A 347 3.61 15.08 21.45
N VAL A 348 2.51 15.18 20.70
CA VAL A 348 1.19 14.74 21.16
C VAL A 348 1.17 13.24 21.41
N LEU A 349 1.72 12.44 20.50
CA LEU A 349 1.82 10.99 20.69
C LEU A 349 2.70 10.66 21.92
N ALA A 350 3.88 11.29 22.04
CA ALA A 350 4.82 10.99 23.12
C ALA A 350 4.30 11.42 24.49
N ALA A 351 3.52 12.51 24.60
CA ALA A 351 2.80 12.87 25.82
C ALA A 351 1.74 11.79 26.18
N LEU A 352 1.02 11.26 25.19
CA LEU A 352 0.04 10.17 25.34
C LEU A 352 0.66 8.77 25.51
N GLY A 353 1.99 8.65 25.64
CA GLY A 353 2.66 7.36 25.84
C GLY A 353 2.80 6.52 24.57
N HIS A 354 2.83 7.16 23.40
CA HIS A 354 3.01 6.52 22.10
C HIS A 354 4.19 7.18 21.38
N VAL A 355 5.15 6.40 20.87
CA VAL A 355 6.21 6.95 20.01
C VAL A 355 6.30 6.13 18.73
N GLY A 356 6.77 6.75 17.66
CA GLY A 356 6.98 6.08 16.38
C GLY A 356 8.00 4.93 16.47
N PRO A 357 7.99 4.01 15.49
CA PRO A 357 9.00 2.96 15.41
C PRO A 357 10.40 3.56 15.31
N GLY A 358 11.32 3.05 16.12
CA GLY A 358 12.71 3.51 16.16
C GLY A 358 12.90 4.86 16.87
N CYS A 359 12.18 5.08 17.97
CA CYS A 359 12.38 6.23 18.86
C CYS A 359 12.25 5.82 20.35
N ASP A 360 13.13 6.35 21.21
CA ASP A 360 13.09 6.12 22.68
C ASP A 360 12.37 7.28 23.42
N ARG A 361 11.81 6.99 24.60
CA ARG A 361 11.05 7.95 25.45
C ARG A 361 11.55 7.90 26.87
N ARG A 362 11.81 9.07 27.48
CA ARG A 362 12.13 9.19 28.91
C ARG A 362 11.26 10.26 29.57
N ALA A 363 10.94 10.02 30.84
CA ALA A 363 10.20 10.88 31.78
C ALA A 363 8.83 11.45 31.30
N VAL A 364 7.73 10.84 31.74
CA VAL A 364 6.37 11.46 31.74
C VAL A 364 5.61 10.98 32.96
N THR A 365 5.03 11.89 33.75
CA THR A 365 4.35 11.57 35.01
C THR A 365 2.86 11.94 34.93
N TYR A 366 1.97 10.94 34.97
CA TYR A 366 0.53 11.20 34.91
C TYR A 366 0.00 11.69 36.26
N GLY A 367 -0.77 12.78 36.24
CA GLY A 367 -1.43 13.33 37.44
C GLY A 367 -2.49 12.36 37.98
N SER A 368 -2.60 12.27 39.31
CA SER A 368 -3.27 11.18 40.04
C SER A 368 -4.80 11.08 39.91
N THR A 369 -5.43 11.87 39.03
CA THR A 369 -6.85 11.76 38.68
C THR A 369 -7.12 11.09 37.33
N ALA A 370 -6.13 11.04 36.42
CA ALA A 370 -6.28 10.42 35.10
C ALA A 370 -6.37 8.88 35.16
N ALA A 371 -5.69 8.26 36.14
CA ALA A 371 -5.65 6.80 36.31
C ALA A 371 -7.01 6.17 36.65
N ALA A 372 -7.96 6.94 37.17
CA ALA A 372 -9.32 6.48 37.46
C ALA A 372 -10.26 6.54 36.25
N CYS A 373 -10.06 7.47 35.32
CA CYS A 373 -10.87 7.60 34.09
C CYS A 373 -10.31 6.75 32.94
N CYS A 374 -8.99 6.71 32.78
CA CYS A 374 -8.31 5.77 31.88
C CYS A 374 -7.98 4.50 32.65
N GLY A 375 -8.96 3.60 32.78
CA GLY A 375 -8.84 2.35 33.53
C GLY A 375 -7.73 1.42 33.02
N TRP A 376 -6.50 1.64 33.49
CA TRP A 376 -5.38 0.70 33.42
C TRP A 376 -5.29 -0.11 34.71
N ALA A 377 -6.42 -0.72 35.09
CA ALA A 377 -6.41 -1.84 36.01
C ALA A 377 -5.81 -3.07 35.30
N SER A 378 -4.87 -3.73 35.97
CA SER A 378 -4.16 -4.91 35.46
C SER A 378 -5.07 -6.14 35.35
N GLY A 379 -5.83 -6.23 34.25
CA GLY A 379 -6.48 -7.45 33.80
C GLY A 379 -7.99 -7.38 33.61
N GLY A 380 -8.44 -7.84 32.43
CA GLY A 380 -9.84 -8.16 32.15
C GLY A 380 -10.68 -7.00 31.61
N PHE A 381 -11.32 -7.22 30.46
CA PHE A 381 -12.40 -6.36 29.96
C PHE A 381 -13.64 -6.51 30.85
N GLY A 382 -13.75 -5.69 31.88
CA GLY A 382 -14.93 -5.54 32.73
C GLY A 382 -15.82 -4.39 32.25
N ARG A 383 -17.15 -4.60 32.25
CA ARG A 383 -18.14 -3.60 31.78
C ARG A 383 -18.15 -2.38 32.70
N CYS A 384 -18.24 -1.18 32.13
CA CYS A 384 -18.52 0.03 32.90
C CYS A 384 -19.86 -0.10 33.64
N ALA A 385 -19.85 0.09 34.97
CA ALA A 385 -21.04 0.27 35.78
C ALA A 385 -21.05 1.71 36.34
N PRO A 386 -22.17 2.45 36.24
CA PRO A 386 -22.22 3.84 36.67
C PRO A 386 -22.46 3.92 38.18
N ARG A 387 -21.44 4.27 38.97
CA ARG A 387 -21.58 4.64 40.40
C ARG A 387 -20.39 5.46 40.92
N CYS A 388 -20.45 6.78 40.70
CA CYS A 388 -19.83 7.75 41.61
C CYS A 388 -20.96 8.53 42.27
N ALA A 389 -21.47 7.99 43.37
CA ALA A 389 -22.39 8.70 44.25
C ALA A 389 -21.62 9.13 45.50
N ASP A 390 -21.69 10.42 45.78
CA ASP A 390 -21.25 11.14 46.97
C ASP A 390 -21.33 10.32 48.27
N THR A 391 -20.22 10.29 49.02
CA THR A 391 -20.19 9.86 50.42
C THR A 391 -19.26 10.74 51.25
N SER A 392 -19.71 11.95 51.57
CA SER A 392 -19.28 12.65 52.78
C SER A 392 -20.44 12.77 53.78
N ARG A 393 -20.11 12.73 55.08
CA ARG A 393 -21.01 12.87 56.26
C ARG A 393 -21.89 11.65 56.62
N ARG A 394 -21.33 10.78 57.48
CA ARG A 394 -22.10 10.01 58.46
C ARG A 394 -22.35 10.86 59.71
N THR A 395 -23.61 11.14 60.05
CA THR A 395 -24.05 11.29 61.46
C THR A 395 -25.54 10.93 61.61
N ARG A 396 -25.79 9.87 62.38
CA ARG A 396 -27.04 9.52 63.09
C ARG A 396 -28.35 9.40 62.28
N ALA A 397 -28.83 8.16 62.13
CA ALA A 397 -30.25 7.84 61.99
C ALA A 397 -31.00 8.10 63.32
N PRO A 398 -32.34 8.14 63.34
CA PRO A 398 -33.21 6.96 63.09
C PRO A 398 -34.25 7.23 61.95
N HIS A 399 -35.35 6.48 61.68
CA HIS A 399 -36.01 5.36 62.35
C HIS A 399 -36.92 4.52 61.40
N TRP A 400 -37.82 3.70 61.98
CA TRP A 400 -39.07 3.08 61.49
C TRP A 400 -39.33 2.79 59.98
N HIS A 401 -39.13 1.50 59.61
CA HIS A 401 -40.11 0.51 59.09
C HIS A 401 -41.61 0.88 58.89
N PRO A 402 -42.44 0.09 58.14
CA PRO A 402 -42.15 -0.90 57.06
C PRO A 402 -43.23 -1.03 55.93
N THR A 403 -43.14 -2.12 55.14
CA THR A 403 -44.23 -3.03 54.63
C THR A 403 -44.94 -2.87 53.26
N PHE A 404 -44.94 -4.02 52.54
CA PHE A 404 -45.99 -4.62 51.65
C PHE A 404 -46.41 -3.90 50.33
N ALA A 405 -46.77 -4.59 49.22
CA ALA A 405 -46.88 -6.03 48.92
C ALA A 405 -46.79 -6.39 47.39
N SER A 406 -46.65 -7.69 47.12
CA SER A 406 -47.24 -8.49 46.00
C SER A 406 -46.92 -8.23 44.51
N MET A 407 -46.18 -9.20 43.95
CA MET A 407 -46.38 -9.96 42.69
C MET A 407 -47.82 -9.96 42.07
N PRO A 408 -48.00 -10.19 40.72
CA PRO A 408 -47.59 -11.46 40.07
C PRO A 408 -47.11 -11.42 38.58
N ARG A 409 -46.96 -12.63 38.01
CA ARG A 409 -46.17 -13.05 36.83
C ARG A 409 -46.89 -12.94 35.46
N SER A 410 -46.11 -12.66 34.39
CA SER A 410 -46.16 -13.34 33.06
C SER A 410 -44.96 -12.90 32.18
N ARG A 411 -44.09 -13.80 31.66
CA ARG A 411 -44.13 -14.43 30.30
C ARG A 411 -44.32 -13.43 29.13
N ARG A 412 -43.66 -13.51 27.96
CA ARG A 412 -42.46 -14.22 27.42
C ARG A 412 -42.25 -13.71 25.96
N CYS A 413 -41.06 -13.87 25.36
CA CYS A 413 -40.78 -13.81 23.89
C CYS A 413 -40.99 -12.44 23.17
N CYS A 414 -40.59 -12.20 21.91
CA CYS A 414 -39.38 -12.55 21.11
C CYS A 414 -39.37 -11.71 19.82
N GLY A 415 -38.21 -11.14 19.42
CA GLY A 415 -37.90 -10.72 18.04
C GLY A 415 -38.62 -9.48 17.47
N PRO A 416 -38.02 -8.87 16.42
CA PRO A 416 -38.82 -8.39 15.30
C PRO A 416 -38.23 -8.75 13.92
N ALA A 417 -39.11 -8.88 12.92
CA ALA A 417 -38.76 -9.06 11.51
C ALA A 417 -39.71 -8.27 10.60
N GLY A 418 -39.17 -7.71 9.50
CA GLY A 418 -39.86 -7.60 8.21
C GLY A 418 -40.97 -6.56 7.96
N TYR A 419 -40.67 -5.63 7.03
CA TYR A 419 -41.41 -5.37 5.77
C TYR A 419 -42.66 -4.43 5.64
N ARG A 420 -42.60 -3.59 4.58
CA ARG A 420 -43.64 -3.23 3.54
C ARG A 420 -44.59 -1.99 3.67
N ARG A 421 -44.22 -0.93 2.91
CA ARG A 421 -44.94 -0.16 1.82
C ARG A 421 -46.42 0.34 1.89
N SER A 422 -46.60 1.48 1.17
CA SER A 422 -47.78 1.98 0.39
C SER A 422 -48.91 2.70 1.14
N SER A 423 -49.70 3.66 0.59
CA SER A 423 -49.62 4.56 -0.60
C SER A 423 -50.81 5.55 -0.60
N GLY A 424 -50.71 6.75 -1.21
CA GLY A 424 -51.85 7.68 -1.40
C GLY A 424 -51.54 8.90 -2.29
N ARG A 425 -52.52 9.43 -3.05
CA ARG A 425 -52.35 10.47 -4.10
C ARG A 425 -53.05 11.81 -3.78
N ASN A 426 -52.52 12.93 -4.28
CA ASN A 426 -53.15 13.90 -5.20
C ASN A 426 -52.49 15.30 -5.15
N GLY A 427 -52.46 16.03 -6.27
CA GLY A 427 -52.07 17.45 -6.37
C GLY A 427 -53.28 18.41 -6.27
N PRO A 428 -53.23 19.68 -6.75
CA PRO A 428 -52.27 20.26 -7.72
C PRO A 428 -51.79 21.72 -7.47
N SER A 429 -50.97 22.22 -8.42
CA SER A 429 -50.82 23.63 -8.85
C SER A 429 -50.14 24.70 -7.96
N GLY A 430 -49.30 25.53 -8.59
CA GLY A 430 -48.72 26.75 -7.99
C GLY A 430 -47.47 27.26 -8.72
N ARG A 431 -47.63 28.23 -9.64
CA ARG A 431 -46.52 29.01 -10.23
C ARG A 431 -46.41 30.36 -9.54
N CYS A 432 -45.21 30.73 -9.08
CA CYS A 432 -44.67 32.10 -8.91
C CYS A 432 -43.20 31.97 -8.45
N GLY A 433 -42.28 32.90 -8.69
CA GLY A 433 -42.39 34.16 -9.41
C GLY A 433 -41.51 35.26 -8.80
N SER A 434 -40.40 35.57 -9.47
CA SER A 434 -39.67 36.87 -9.45
C SER A 434 -38.68 37.25 -8.33
N ARG A 435 -37.67 38.02 -8.79
CA ARG A 435 -36.92 39.14 -8.14
C ARG A 435 -35.76 38.88 -7.18
N ASP A 436 -34.57 39.13 -7.72
CA ASP A 436 -33.62 40.16 -7.30
C ASP A 436 -33.82 40.84 -5.92
N SER A 437 -32.73 40.92 -5.15
CA SER A 437 -32.25 42.24 -4.70
C SER A 437 -30.76 42.23 -4.35
N THR A 438 -30.08 43.28 -4.79
CA THR A 438 -28.69 43.62 -4.45
C THR A 438 -28.62 44.24 -3.06
N GLY A 439 -27.55 43.96 -2.30
CA GLY A 439 -27.44 44.39 -0.90
C GLY A 439 -26.00 44.60 -0.41
N ARG A 440 -25.32 45.63 -0.92
CA ARG A 440 -24.04 46.08 -0.34
C ARG A 440 -24.24 46.49 1.12
N ARG A 441 -23.30 46.11 2.01
CA ARG A 441 -22.76 47.04 3.00
C ARG A 441 -21.28 46.74 3.28
N ARG A 442 -20.45 47.76 3.05
CA ARG A 442 -19.07 47.82 3.56
C ARG A 442 -19.11 48.26 5.02
N SER A 443 -18.19 47.77 5.83
CA SER A 443 -17.52 48.61 6.82
C SER A 443 -16.06 48.20 6.93
N SER A 444 -15.19 49.18 6.71
CA SER A 444 -13.74 49.09 6.86
C SER A 444 -13.36 49.68 8.20
N ILE A 445 -12.41 49.06 8.91
CA ILE A 445 -11.47 49.80 9.76
C ILE A 445 -10.06 49.38 9.35
N ALA A 446 -9.22 50.37 9.06
CA ALA A 446 -7.81 50.20 8.79
C ALA A 446 -7.00 50.41 10.07
N GLY A 447 -5.87 49.72 10.18
CA GLY A 447 -4.91 49.90 11.27
C GLY A 447 -3.54 49.40 10.86
N ARG A 448 -2.73 50.27 10.24
CA ARG A 448 -1.30 50.01 10.05
C ARG A 448 -0.56 50.42 11.31
N THR A 449 0.27 49.52 11.84
CA THR A 449 1.46 49.89 12.61
C THR A 449 2.54 48.83 12.42
N SER A 450 3.80 49.24 12.42
CA SER A 450 4.95 48.46 11.97
C SER A 450 5.89 48.08 13.10
N CYS A 451 6.75 47.09 12.83
CA CYS A 451 8.04 46.84 13.48
C CYS A 451 8.08 46.64 15.00
N ARG A 452 8.48 45.43 15.43
CA ARG A 452 9.91 45.12 15.69
C ARG A 452 10.10 43.62 15.93
N ALA A 453 11.28 43.13 15.61
CA ALA A 453 11.73 41.82 16.08
C ALA A 453 12.02 41.90 17.58
N ALA A 454 11.51 40.93 18.33
CA ALA A 454 11.87 40.69 19.73
C ALA A 454 12.13 39.20 19.91
N SER A 455 13.37 38.87 20.22
CA SER A 455 13.78 37.54 20.67
C SER A 455 13.32 37.32 22.12
N GLY A 456 12.93 36.08 22.44
CA GLY A 456 12.85 35.60 23.82
C GLY A 456 11.45 35.44 24.40
N SER A 457 11.27 34.31 25.12
CA SER A 457 10.15 33.92 25.97
C SER A 457 8.78 33.69 25.29
N GLY A 458 8.19 32.52 25.55
CA GLY A 458 6.87 32.16 25.05
C GLY A 458 5.76 32.95 25.76
N SER A 459 4.96 33.69 25.01
CA SER A 459 3.79 34.41 25.53
C SER A 459 2.61 33.44 25.74
N ARG A 460 2.29 33.15 27.01
CA ARG A 460 1.04 32.45 27.38
C ARG A 460 -0.15 33.38 27.16
N TRP A 461 -1.03 33.04 26.22
CA TRP A 461 -2.33 33.71 26.08
C TRP A 461 -3.40 32.93 26.84
N ARG A 462 -3.84 33.47 27.98
CA ARG A 462 -4.97 32.93 28.76
C ARG A 462 -6.27 33.56 28.25
N TRP A 463 -7.23 32.72 27.86
CA TRP A 463 -8.62 33.12 27.66
C TRP A 463 -9.48 32.41 28.71
N PRO A 464 -10.23 33.13 29.56
CA PRO A 464 -11.28 32.53 30.37
C PRO A 464 -12.51 32.26 29.49
N CYS A 465 -13.06 31.05 29.57
CA CYS A 465 -14.38 30.70 29.07
C CYS A 465 -15.32 30.39 30.26
N PRO A 466 -16.64 30.60 30.10
CA PRO A 466 -17.61 30.60 31.20
C PRO A 466 -17.95 29.20 31.73
#